data_AF-A0A535JLQ6-F1
#
_entry.id   AF-A0A535JLQ6-F1
#
_cell.length_a   1.000
_cell.length_b   1.000
_cell.length_c   1.000
_cell.angle_alpha   90.00
_cell.angle_beta   90.00
_cell.angle_gamma   90.00
#
_symmetry.space_group_name_H-M   'P 1'
#
loop_
_entity.id
_entity.type
_entity.pdbx_description
1 polymer ?
#
loop_
_entity_poly.entity_id
_entity_poly.type
_entity_poly.pdbx_seq_one_letter_code
_entity_poly.pdbx_strand_id
1 'polypeptide(L)' 'MSKKRRRLEIKVEPLPLPFQDEMASCPVCGRDAGAIGRRHLQIVFRCEGCKVVFKRNRSWPYVY' A
#
# COMPACT_ATOMS: atom_id res chain seq x y z
N MET A 1 -14.85 -11.79 24.52
CA MET A 1 -13.84 -12.29 23.56
C MET A 1 -13.68 -11.28 22.41
N SER A 2 -12.91 -10.21 22.64
CA SER A 2 -12.66 -9.19 21.62
C SER A 2 -11.65 -9.75 20.62
N LYS A 3 -12.10 -10.20 19.45
CA LYS A 3 -11.24 -10.63 18.34
C LYS A 3 -10.42 -9.41 17.88
N LYS A 4 -9.29 -9.15 18.55
CA LYS A 4 -8.22 -8.25 18.07
C LYS A 4 -7.89 -8.75 16.67
N ARG A 5 -8.46 -8.09 15.65
CA ARG A 5 -8.12 -8.34 14.25
C ARG A 5 -6.61 -8.12 14.19
N ARG A 6 -5.83 -9.21 14.03
CA ARG A 6 -4.38 -9.13 13.82
C ARG A 6 -4.19 -8.17 12.66
N ARG A 7 -3.76 -6.95 12.97
CA ARG A 7 -3.37 -5.94 11.99
C ARG A 7 -2.28 -6.66 11.20
N LEU A 8 -2.53 -6.95 9.93
CA LEU A 8 -1.54 -7.60 9.06
C LEU A 8 -0.22 -6.84 9.24
N GLU A 9 0.71 -7.42 9.99
CA GLU A 9 2.05 -6.91 10.22
C GLU A 9 2.83 -7.18 8.94
N ILE A 10 2.46 -6.48 7.87
CA ILE A 10 3.31 -6.41 6.69
C ILE A 10 4.56 -5.72 7.21
N LYS A 11 5.65 -6.48 7.35
CA LYS A 11 6.97 -5.95 7.67
C LYS A 11 7.37 -5.02 6.53
N VAL A 12 7.00 -3.75 6.67
CA VAL A 12 7.41 -2.68 5.78
C VAL A 12 8.55 -1.94 6.43
N GLU A 13 9.56 -1.66 5.63
CA GLU A 13 10.62 -0.75 6.01
C GLU A 13 10.09 0.69 5.95
N PRO A 14 10.61 1.60 6.80
CA PRO A 14 10.24 2.99 6.75
C PRO A 14 10.53 3.59 5.38
N LEU A 15 9.64 4.46 4.93
CA LEU A 15 9.82 5.20 3.69
C LEU A 15 10.83 6.33 3.88
N PRO A 16 11.74 6.57 2.92
CA PRO A 16 12.51 7.81 2.88
C PRO A 16 11.55 9.00 2.85
N LEU A 17 11.89 10.08 3.57
CA LEU A 17 11.10 11.31 3.70
C LEU A 17 10.41 11.79 2.40
N PRO A 18 11.07 11.84 1.22
CA PRO A 18 10.43 12.34 0.00
C PRO A 18 9.26 11.48 -0.52
N PHE A 19 9.08 10.25 -0.03
CA PHE A 19 8.04 9.35 -0.50
C PHE A 19 6.87 9.23 0.49
N GLN A 20 6.98 9.77 1.71
CA GLN A 20 5.98 9.56 2.76
C GLN A 20 4.61 10.14 2.38
N ASP A 21 4.61 11.24 1.64
CA ASP A 21 3.42 11.88 1.09
C ASP A 21 2.99 11.31 -0.27
N GLU A 22 3.62 10.23 -0.75
CA GLU A 22 3.25 9.62 -2.02
C GLU A 22 1.87 8.94 -1.91
N MET A 23 0.99 9.31 -2.83
CA MET A 23 -0.34 8.72 -3.00
C MET A 23 -0.42 7.92 -4.30
N ALA A 24 -1.20 6.83 -4.26
CA ALA A 24 -1.51 6.04 -5.44
C ALA A 24 -3.00 5.70 -5.51
N SER A 25 -3.55 5.64 -6.72
CA SER A 25 -4.94 5.24 -6.93
C SER A 25 -5.13 3.75 -6.61
N CYS A 26 -6.12 3.45 -5.78
CA CYS A 26 -6.49 2.10 -5.41
C CYS A 26 -7.01 1.34 -6.65
N PRO A 27 -6.46 0.15 -6.98
CA PRO A 27 -6.91 -0.62 -8.15
C PRO A 27 -8.35 -1.18 -8.02
N VAL A 28 -8.95 -1.11 -6.83
CA VAL A 28 -10.29 -1.64 -6.56
C VAL A 28 -11.36 -0.56 -6.63
N CYS A 29 -11.09 0.64 -6.12
CA CYS A 29 -12.10 1.71 -6.00
C CYS A 29 -11.69 3.06 -6.59
N GLY A 30 -10.48 3.16 -7.15
CA GLY A 30 -9.96 4.39 -7.76
C GLY A 30 -9.57 5.51 -6.79
N ARG A 31 -9.87 5.40 -5.50
CA ARG A 31 -9.54 6.42 -4.49
C ARG A 31 -8.05 6.47 -4.19
N ASP A 32 -7.59 7.64 -3.75
CA ASP A 32 -6.23 7.82 -3.25
C ASP A 32 -5.96 6.94 -2.02
N ALA A 33 -4.82 6.26 -2.07
CA ALA A 33 -4.29 5.45 -1.00
C ALA A 33 -2.92 5.99 -0.59
N GLY A 34 -2.73 6.17 0.71
CA GLY A 34 -1.46 6.63 1.27
C GLY A 34 -0.41 5.52 1.30
N ALA A 35 0.86 5.93 1.15
CA ALA A 35 1.99 5.05 1.38
C ALA A 35 2.10 4.69 2.87
N ILE A 36 2.27 3.40 3.18
CA ILE A 36 2.53 2.95 4.56
C ILE A 36 4.02 2.76 4.81
N GLY A 37 4.73 2.32 3.78
CA GLY A 37 6.06 1.77 3.93
C GLY A 37 6.54 1.18 2.62
N ARG A 38 7.77 0.66 2.59
CA ARG A 38 8.33 0.04 1.40
C ARG A 38 8.66 -1.41 1.68
N ARG A 39 8.69 -2.19 0.62
CA ARG A 39 9.24 -3.54 0.64
C ARG A 39 10.29 -3.60 -0.46
N HIS A 40 11.57 -3.68 -0.07
CA HIS A 40 12.70 -3.48 -0.97
C HIS A 40 12.63 -2.11 -1.67
N LEU A 41 12.61 -2.08 -3.01
CA LEU A 41 12.58 -0.87 -3.83
C LEU A 41 11.16 -0.41 -4.19
N GLN A 42 10.12 -1.07 -3.66
CA GLN A 42 8.74 -0.78 -4.01
C GLN A 42 7.99 -0.16 -2.84
N ILE A 43 7.33 0.98 -3.09
CA ILE A 43 6.44 1.62 -2.12
C ILE A 43 5.14 0.80 -2.03
N VAL A 44 4.68 0.61 -0.80
CA VAL A 44 3.48 -0.14 -0.42
C VAL A 44 2.43 0.85 0.05
N PHE A 45 1.26 0.79 -0.58
CA PHE A 45 0.12 1.66 -0.34
C PHE A 45 -1.01 0.89 0.31
N ARG A 46 -1.86 1.58 1.08
CA ARG A 46 -3.11 1.00 1.59
C ARG A 46 -4.26 1.96 1.41
N CYS A 47 -5.31 1.42 0.79
CA CYS A 47 -6.57 2.12 0.68
C CYS A 47 -7.33 2.03 2.00
N GLU A 48 -7.78 3.15 2.56
CA GLU A 48 -8.59 3.15 3.79
C GLU A 48 -10.02 2.61 3.58
N GLY A 49 -10.58 2.80 2.38
CA GLY A 49 -11.90 2.31 2.02
C GLY A 49 -11.93 0.79 1.81
N CYS A 50 -11.16 0.30 0.84
CA CYS A 50 -11.14 -1.12 0.47
C CYS A 50 -10.25 -1.98 1.39
N LYS A 51 -9.39 -1.36 2.20
CA LYS A 51 -8.40 -2.02 3.08
C LYS A 51 -7.39 -2.92 2.35
N VAL A 52 -7.34 -2.82 1.01
CA VAL A 52 -6.36 -3.52 0.19
C VAL A 52 -4.99 -2.89 0.33
N VAL A 53 -3.97 -3.73 0.32
CA VAL A 53 -2.56 -3.31 0.31
C VAL A 53 -1.98 -3.67 -1.03
N PHE A 54 -1.38 -2.71 -1.70
CA PHE A 54 -0.87 -2.88 -3.05
C PHE A 54 0.44 -2.11 -3.22
N LYS A 55 1.14 -2.39 -4.32
CA LYS A 55 2.35 -1.67 -4.71
C LYS A 55 2.03 -0.90 -5.98
N ARG A 56 2.68 0.24 -6.19
CA ARG A 56 2.57 0.98 -7.44
C ARG A 56 3.29 0.18 -8.52
N ASN A 57 2.54 -0.47 -9.41
CA ASN A 57 3.13 -1.09 -10.58
C ASN A 57 3.72 0.04 -11.44
N ARG A 58 5.05 0.15 -11.48
CA ARG A 58 5.75 0.94 -12.54
C ARG A 58 5.57 0.31 -13.93
N SER A 59 4.97 -0.88 -14.00
CA SER A 59 4.66 -1.64 -15.20
C SER A 59 3.22 -2.15 -15.17
N TRP A 60 2.26 -1.30 -15.51
CA TRP A 60 1.09 -1.80 -16.26
C TRP A 60 1.44 -1.56 -17.74
N PRO A 61 1.51 -2.59 -18.60
CA PRO A 61 0.65 -3.77 -18.61
C PRO A 61 1.43 -5.10 -18.70
N TYR A 62 1.28 -5.99 -17.73
CA TYR A 62 1.31 -7.43 -18.02
C TYR A 62 0.32 -8.13 -17.10
N VAL A 63 -0.83 -8.45 -17.69
CA VAL A 63 -1.64 -9.60 -17.30
C VAL A 63 -0.91 -10.81 -17.87
N TYR A 64 -0.50 -11.74 -17.02
CA TYR A 64 -0.33 -13.15 -17.34
C TYR A 64 -0.74 -13.96 -16.11
#